data_AF-A0A0F9KK33-F1
#
_entry.id   AF-A0A0F9KK33-F1
#
_cell.length_a   1.000
_cell.length_b   1.000
_cell.length_c   1.000
_cell.angle_alpha   90.00
_cell.angle_beta   90.00
_cell.angle_gamma   90.00
#
_symmetry.space_group_name_H-M   'P 1'
#
loop_
_entity.id
_entity.type
_entity.pdbx_description
1 polymer ?
#
loop_
_entity_poly.entity_id
_entity_poly.type
_entity_poly.pdbx_seq_one_letter_code
_entity_poly.pdbx_strand_id
1 'polypeptide(L)'
;MPFHNIMDRSPEDILHEEQESEMPGTLGEGRRPGLGLPYVRGVEEHHVLSYSYWNANGKGICIAAVEGGAADWAAYIGADDGMRTEDCVEWTKRHGCKLSRKQANRWFPELPIEAYRE
;
A
#
# COMPACT_ATOMS: atom_id res chain seq x y z
N MET A 1 -53.52 -10.13 1.51
CA MET A 1 -52.05 -10.04 1.37
C MET A 1 -51.40 -10.33 2.71
N PRO A 2 -50.92 -11.55 3.00
CA PRO A 2 -49.82 -11.78 3.95
C PRO A 2 -48.53 -11.96 3.13
N PHE A 3 -47.31 -11.71 3.62
CA PHE A 3 -46.63 -12.47 4.66
C PHE A 3 -45.41 -11.69 5.20
N HIS A 4 -45.21 -11.85 6.52
CA HIS A 4 -43.94 -12.05 7.25
C HIS A 4 -42.93 -10.91 7.47
N ASN A 5 -43.08 -10.33 8.68
CA ASN A 5 -42.06 -9.88 9.64
C ASN A 5 -40.59 -10.22 9.31
N ILE A 6 -39.76 -9.17 9.14
CA ILE A 6 -38.29 -9.22 9.16
C ILE A 6 -37.80 -8.74 10.54
N MET A 7 -38.18 -9.46 11.61
CA MET A 7 -37.63 -9.23 12.94
C MET A 7 -37.40 -10.55 13.68
N ASP A 8 -36.65 -11.46 13.05
CA ASP A 8 -36.13 -12.65 13.75
C ASP A 8 -34.90 -13.26 13.04
N ARG A 9 -33.80 -12.50 12.95
CA ARG A 9 -32.49 -13.09 12.65
C ARG A 9 -31.50 -12.72 13.75
N SER A 10 -30.94 -13.74 14.38
CA SER A 10 -29.88 -13.65 15.38
C SER A 10 -28.65 -12.94 14.77
N PRO A 11 -27.97 -12.04 15.51
CA PRO A 11 -26.78 -11.33 15.03
C PRO A 11 -25.55 -12.23 14.79
N GLU A 12 -25.65 -13.53 15.09
CA GLU A 12 -24.55 -14.50 14.95
C GLU A 12 -24.50 -15.16 13.55
N ASP A 13 -25.55 -15.03 12.73
CA ASP A 13 -25.61 -15.57 11.36
C ASP A 13 -24.99 -14.65 10.29
N ILE A 14 -24.51 -13.45 10.67
CA ILE A 14 -23.92 -12.47 9.72
C ILE A 14 -22.41 -12.72 9.53
N LEU A 15 -21.79 -13.57 10.34
CA LEU A 15 -20.33 -13.72 10.38
C LEU A 15 -19.77 -14.95 9.64
N HIS A 16 -20.58 -15.70 8.88
CA HIS A 16 -20.15 -17.01 8.36
C HIS A 16 -20.45 -17.32 6.90
N GLU A 17 -20.73 -16.34 6.05
CA GLU A 17 -20.89 -16.55 4.60
C GLU A 17 -20.36 -15.36 3.78
N GLU A 18 -19.05 -15.18 3.65
CA GLU A 18 -18.39 -14.65 2.42
C GLU A 18 -16.89 -15.06 2.40
N GLN A 19 -16.60 -16.26 2.91
CA GLN A 19 -15.28 -16.88 2.82
C GLN A 19 -15.35 -18.08 1.89
N GLU A 20 -15.62 -17.85 0.61
CA GLU A 20 -15.38 -18.86 -0.42
C GLU A 20 -14.89 -18.20 -1.72
N SER A 21 -13.70 -18.66 -2.10
CA SER A 21 -12.89 -18.28 -3.24
C SER A 21 -13.63 -18.31 -4.56
N GLU A 22 -13.35 -17.37 -5.46
CA GLU A 22 -13.12 -17.67 -6.87
C GLU A 22 -12.39 -16.51 -7.57
N MET A 23 -11.14 -16.76 -7.98
CA MET A 23 -10.47 -15.98 -9.01
C MET A 23 -10.96 -16.46 -10.38
N PRO A 24 -11.25 -15.55 -11.32
CA PRO A 24 -10.98 -15.82 -12.72
C PRO A 24 -10.07 -14.74 -13.31
N GLY A 25 -8.96 -15.20 -13.89
CA GLY A 25 -7.97 -14.35 -14.53
C GLY A 25 -8.51 -13.58 -15.73
N THR A 26 -8.07 -12.33 -15.84
CA THR A 26 -8.11 -11.56 -17.08
C THR A 26 -6.71 -11.58 -17.71
N LEU A 27 -6.63 -12.24 -18.87
CA LEU A 27 -5.49 -12.20 -19.79
C LEU A 27 -5.43 -10.82 -20.46
N GLY A 28 -4.24 -10.20 -20.45
CA GLY A 28 -3.86 -9.21 -21.46
C GLY A 28 -3.48 -7.83 -20.93
N GLU A 29 -2.25 -7.70 -20.42
CA GLU A 29 -1.27 -6.63 -20.72
C GLU A 29 -0.08 -6.84 -19.76
N GLY A 30 1.15 -6.66 -20.25
CA GLY A 30 2.37 -7.15 -19.61
C GLY A 30 2.55 -6.73 -18.15
N ARG A 31 2.06 -7.55 -17.21
CA ARG A 31 2.30 -7.37 -15.78
C ARG A 31 3.81 -7.48 -15.58
N ARG A 32 4.44 -6.33 -15.38
CA ARG A 32 5.86 -6.25 -15.03
C ARG A 32 6.10 -7.24 -13.88
N PRO A 33 7.19 -8.02 -13.91
CA PRO A 33 7.52 -8.86 -12.77
C PRO A 33 7.54 -7.96 -11.52
N GLY A 34 6.73 -8.32 -10.53
CA GLY A 34 6.57 -7.62 -9.26
C GLY A 34 6.85 -8.57 -8.10
N LEU A 35 7.06 -8.02 -6.92
CA LEU A 35 7.26 -8.74 -5.66
C LEU A 35 6.02 -9.52 -5.20
N GLY A 36 4.84 -9.25 -5.77
CA GLY A 36 3.60 -9.92 -5.38
C GLY A 36 3.09 -9.51 -4.00
N LEU A 37 3.60 -8.40 -3.47
CA LEU A 37 3.19 -7.82 -2.20
C LEU A 37 1.98 -6.89 -2.39
N PRO A 38 1.09 -6.77 -1.38
CA PRO A 38 -0.04 -5.87 -1.47
C PRO A 38 0.40 -4.40 -1.45
N TYR A 39 -0.32 -3.55 -2.18
CA TYR A 39 -0.15 -2.10 -2.09
C TYR A 39 -1.01 -1.51 -0.98
N VAL A 40 -0.58 -0.36 -0.45
CA VAL A 40 -1.34 0.39 0.54
C VAL A 40 -2.60 1.00 -0.10
N ARG A 41 -3.75 0.83 0.56
CA ARG A 41 -5.04 1.34 0.09
C ARG A 41 -5.07 2.87 0.06
N GLY A 42 -5.63 3.44 -1.01
CA GLY A 42 -5.72 4.89 -1.25
C GLY A 42 -4.52 5.50 -1.97
N VAL A 43 -3.45 4.73 -2.20
CA VAL A 43 -2.23 5.15 -2.93
C VAL A 43 -1.72 4.05 -3.87
N GLU A 44 -2.59 3.11 -4.28
CA GLU A 44 -2.23 1.92 -5.07
C GLU A 44 -1.64 2.30 -6.43
N GLU A 45 -2.12 3.38 -7.02
CA GLU A 45 -1.62 3.96 -8.29
C GLU A 45 -0.14 4.37 -8.21
N HIS A 46 0.40 4.52 -7.00
CA HIS A 46 1.80 4.82 -6.77
C HIS A 46 2.64 3.57 -6.49
N HIS A 47 2.06 2.36 -6.50
CA HIS A 47 2.75 1.10 -6.21
C HIS A 47 3.49 1.14 -4.85
N VAL A 48 2.86 1.77 -3.85
CA VAL A 48 3.42 1.94 -2.51
C VAL A 48 3.17 0.67 -1.72
N LEU A 49 4.26 0.04 -1.26
CA LEU A 49 4.24 -1.19 -0.47
C LEU A 49 3.97 -0.91 1.00
N SER A 50 4.55 0.18 1.50
CA SER A 50 4.42 0.64 2.89
C SER A 50 4.87 2.10 2.94
N TYR A 51 4.32 2.88 3.88
CA TYR A 51 4.79 4.23 4.14
C TYR A 51 4.60 4.60 5.59
N SER A 52 5.27 5.68 5.99
CA SER A 52 5.01 6.38 7.24
C SER A 52 4.95 7.87 6.97
N TYR A 53 4.03 8.56 7.63
CA TYR A 53 3.82 10.00 7.48
C TYR A 53 3.68 10.68 8.83
N TRP A 54 4.23 11.89 8.92
CA TRP A 54 4.07 12.79 10.07
C TRP A 54 3.79 14.20 9.59
N ASN A 55 2.96 14.93 10.33
CA ASN A 55 2.91 16.37 10.25
C ASN A 55 3.74 16.97 11.40
N ALA A 56 4.84 17.64 11.06
CA ALA A 56 5.71 18.33 12.01
C ALA A 56 5.58 19.84 11.82
N ASN A 57 4.71 20.48 12.61
CA ASN A 57 4.48 21.93 12.58
C ASN A 57 4.13 22.46 11.18
N GLY A 58 3.19 21.80 10.49
CA GLY A 58 2.79 22.18 9.14
C GLY A 58 3.78 21.76 8.05
N LYS A 59 4.75 20.90 8.36
CA LYS A 59 5.59 20.22 7.36
C LYS A 59 5.23 18.75 7.29
N GLY A 60 4.84 18.28 6.12
CA GLY A 60 4.64 16.86 5.87
C GLY A 60 6.00 16.19 5.77
N ILE A 61 6.24 15.10 6.51
CA ILE A 61 7.42 14.25 6.41
C ILE A 61 6.94 12.85 6.06
N CYS A 62 7.41 12.29 4.95
CA CYS A 62 7.04 10.95 4.53
C CYS A 62 8.27 10.09 4.24
N ILE A 63 8.18 8.82 4.61
CA ILE A 63 9.10 7.77 4.17
C ILE A 63 8.25 6.68 3.51
N ALA A 64 8.50 6.38 2.25
CA ALA A 64 7.70 5.45 1.45
C ALA A 64 8.57 4.38 0.79
N ALA A 65 8.13 3.13 0.88
CA ALA A 65 8.64 2.00 0.11
C ALA A 65 7.78 1.82 -1.15
N VAL A 66 8.42 1.75 -2.30
CA VAL A 66 7.77 1.73 -3.60
C VAL A 66 8.30 0.56 -4.41
N GLU A 67 7.39 -0.21 -5.00
CA GLU A 67 7.74 -1.28 -5.93
C GLU A 67 8.26 -0.71 -7.25
N GLY A 68 9.35 -1.31 -7.75
CA GLY A 68 9.91 -0.99 -9.05
C GLY A 68 9.34 -1.85 -10.17
N GLY A 69 10.04 -1.89 -11.30
CA GLY A 69 9.55 -2.54 -12.53
C GLY A 69 10.12 -3.93 -12.78
N ALA A 70 11.01 -4.41 -11.91
CA ALA A 70 11.81 -5.62 -12.13
C ALA A 70 11.81 -6.54 -10.89
N ALA A 71 10.65 -6.71 -10.24
CA ALA A 71 10.49 -7.40 -8.96
C ALA A 71 11.48 -6.87 -7.90
N ASP A 72 11.70 -5.55 -7.92
CA ASP A 72 12.57 -4.81 -7.05
C ASP A 72 11.78 -3.75 -6.27
N TRP A 73 12.41 -3.16 -5.27
CA TRP A 73 11.81 -2.02 -4.56
C TRP A 73 12.87 -1.01 -4.12
N ALA A 74 12.41 0.20 -3.83
CA ALA A 74 13.24 1.28 -3.29
C ALA A 74 12.47 2.04 -2.21
N ALA A 75 13.21 2.67 -1.29
CA ALA A 75 12.64 3.53 -0.27
C ALA A 75 13.08 4.98 -0.47
N TYR A 76 12.17 5.92 -0.21
CA TYR A 76 12.40 7.35 -0.37
C TYR A 76 11.96 8.09 0.88
N ILE A 77 12.68 9.16 1.24
CA ILE A 77 12.28 10.13 2.26
C ILE A 77 12.04 11.49 1.62
N GLY A 78 10.94 12.15 1.98
CA GLY A 78 10.55 13.44 1.44
C GLY A 78 9.92 14.34 2.51
N ALA A 79 9.91 15.62 2.20
CA ALA A 79 9.24 16.63 2.99
C ALA A 79 8.54 17.65 2.08
N ASP A 80 7.45 18.21 2.58
CA ASP A 80 6.64 19.23 1.89
C ASP A 80 6.05 20.26 2.89
N ASP A 81 5.26 21.20 2.38
CA ASP A 81 4.64 22.31 3.13
C ASP A 81 3.28 21.97 3.78
N GLY A 82 3.09 20.74 4.26
CA GLY A 82 1.92 20.32 5.04
C GLY A 82 0.77 19.76 4.19
N MET A 83 1.09 19.18 3.04
CA MET A 83 0.19 18.42 2.17
C MET A 83 -0.49 17.29 2.93
N ARG A 84 -1.59 16.82 2.34
CA ARG A 84 -2.26 15.60 2.79
C ARG A 84 -1.33 14.40 2.61
N THR A 85 -1.57 13.35 3.40
CA THR A 85 -0.75 12.14 3.43
C THR A 85 -0.55 11.54 2.04
N GLU A 86 -1.63 11.38 1.26
CA GLU A 86 -1.56 10.75 -0.06
C GLU A 86 -0.69 11.56 -1.04
N ASP A 87 -0.90 12.88 -1.07
CA ASP A 87 -0.13 13.82 -1.89
C ASP A 87 1.36 13.85 -1.47
N CYS A 88 1.64 13.76 -0.17
CA CYS A 88 2.99 13.71 0.38
C CYS A 88 3.72 12.41 -0.02
N VAL A 89 3.01 11.29 -0.07
CA VAL A 89 3.55 9.99 -0.54
C VAL A 89 3.88 10.07 -2.03
N GLU A 90 2.98 10.61 -2.84
CA GLU A 90 3.23 10.84 -4.28
C GLU A 90 4.45 11.74 -4.49
N TRP A 91 4.49 12.87 -3.77
CA TRP A 91 5.59 13.82 -3.79
C TRP A 91 6.92 13.16 -3.41
N THR A 92 6.92 12.37 -2.33
CA THR A 92 8.10 11.67 -1.82
C THR A 92 8.63 10.64 -2.83
N LYS A 93 7.75 9.92 -3.51
CA LYS A 93 8.15 8.99 -4.58
C LYS A 93 8.85 9.72 -5.74
N ARG A 94 8.39 10.91 -6.11
CA ARG A 94 8.90 11.66 -7.27
C ARG A 94 10.14 12.50 -6.96
N HIS A 95 10.18 13.09 -5.78
CA HIS A 95 11.14 14.14 -5.43
C HIS A 95 11.95 13.84 -4.17
N GLY A 96 11.60 12.77 -3.45
CA GLY A 96 12.29 12.38 -2.23
C GLY A 96 13.71 11.84 -2.48
N CYS A 97 14.51 11.85 -1.43
CA CYS A 97 15.83 11.24 -1.44
C CYS A 97 15.70 9.72 -1.27
N LYS A 98 16.30 8.97 -2.20
CA LYS A 98 16.39 7.52 -2.07
C LYS A 98 17.25 7.16 -0.85
N LEU A 99 16.78 6.22 -0.05
CA LEU A 99 17.49 5.71 1.11
C LEU A 99 18.58 4.72 0.69
N SER A 100 19.65 4.60 1.48
CA SER A 100 20.58 3.48 1.32
C SER A 100 19.91 2.16 1.69
N ARG A 101 20.41 1.03 1.18
CA ARG A 101 19.91 -0.31 1.56
C ARG A 101 19.80 -0.50 3.08
N LYS A 102 20.81 -0.05 3.84
CA LYS A 102 20.82 -0.15 5.31
C LYS A 102 19.71 0.67 5.97
N GLN A 103 19.46 1.88 5.47
CA GLN A 103 18.39 2.74 5.98
C GLN A 103 17.01 2.17 5.61
N ALA A 104 16.85 1.67 4.38
CA ALA A 104 15.62 1.04 3.93
C ALA A 104 15.28 -0.19 4.77
N ASN A 105 16.24 -1.10 5.00
CA ASN A 105 16.03 -2.27 5.86
C ASN A 105 15.70 -1.92 7.31
N ARG A 106 16.26 -0.82 7.81
CA ARG A 106 15.94 -0.34 9.17
C ARG A 106 14.49 0.11 9.27
N TRP A 107 13.97 0.71 8.21
CA TRP A 107 12.64 1.31 8.19
C TRP A 107 11.55 0.32 7.82
N PHE A 108 11.85 -0.57 6.88
CA PHE A 108 10.94 -1.58 6.34
C PHE A 108 11.57 -2.98 6.49
N PRO A 109 11.77 -3.47 7.73
CA PRO A 109 12.40 -4.76 7.98
C PRO A 109 11.60 -5.96 7.44
N GLU A 110 10.32 -5.77 7.15
CA GLU A 110 9.41 -6.77 6.58
C GLU A 110 9.57 -6.96 5.07
N LEU A 111 10.24 -6.02 4.37
CA LEU A 111 10.42 -6.09 2.92
C LEU A 111 11.71 -6.86 2.55
N PRO A 112 11.71 -7.63 1.45
CA PRO A 112 12.84 -8.48 1.06
C PRO A 112 14.05 -7.64 0.65
N ILE A 113 15.06 -7.55 1.51
CA ILE A 113 16.21 -6.66 1.32
C ILE A 113 17.08 -7.03 0.12
N GLU A 114 17.05 -8.30 -0.28
CA GLU A 114 17.72 -8.84 -1.46
C GLU A 114 17.20 -8.22 -2.76
N ALA A 115 15.91 -7.84 -2.78
CA ALA A 115 15.26 -7.17 -3.90
C ALA A 115 15.40 -5.64 -3.86
N TYR A 116 16.17 -5.10 -2.91
CA TYR A 116 16.37 -3.66 -2.82
C TYR A 116 17.24 -3.14 -3.96
N ARG A 117 16.67 -2.20 -4.74
CA ARG A 117 17.34 -1.49 -5.82
C ARG A 117 18.21 -0.37 -5.24
N GLU A 118 19.52 -0.48 -5.37
CA GLU A 118 20.48 0.62 -5.11
C GLU A 118 20.34 1.77 -6.10
#